data_AF-A0A0Q5FKN1-F1
#
_entry.id   AF-A0A0Q5FKN1-F1
#
_cell.length_a   1.000
_cell.length_b   1.000
_cell.length_c   1.000
_cell.angle_alpha   90.00
_cell.angle_beta   90.00
_cell.angle_gamma   90.00
#
_symmetry.space_group_name_H-M   'P 1'
#
loop_
_entity.id
_entity.type
_entity.pdbx_description
1 polymer ?
#
loop_
_entity_poly.entity_id
_entity_poly.type
_entity_poly.pdbx_seq_one_letter_code
_entity_poly.pdbx_strand_id
1 'polypeptide(L)' 'MDRLNAGIGIARRVNLAICEAGSDVLSVSQAADITIPELEDRLSGRVDFELDELVRVGGFLHVPVSRFMEVAA' A
#
# COMPACT_ATOMS: atom_id res chain seq x y z
N MET A 1 -6.54 -3.27 -20.16
CA MET A 1 -5.78 -3.52 -18.93
C MET A 1 -6.64 -3.05 -17.78
N ASP A 2 -7.27 -4.00 -17.11
CA ASP A 2 -8.35 -3.79 -16.15
C ASP A 2 -7.83 -3.08 -14.89
N ARG A 3 -8.30 -1.85 -14.63
CA ARG A 3 -7.90 -1.05 -13.45
C ARG A 3 -8.06 -1.82 -12.13
N LEU A 4 -9.09 -2.66 -12.04
CA LEU A 4 -9.32 -3.55 -10.89
C LEU A 4 -8.13 -4.50 -10.62
N ASN A 5 -7.51 -5.05 -11.65
CA ASN A 5 -6.37 -5.96 -11.50
C ASN A 5 -5.10 -5.21 -11.08
N ALA A 6 -4.96 -3.94 -11.48
CA ALA A 6 -3.83 -3.10 -11.09
C ALA A 6 -3.93 -2.69 -9.60
N GLY A 7 -5.11 -2.28 -9.14
CA GLY A 7 -5.37 -1.91 -7.74
C GLY A 7 -5.09 -3.05 -6.76
N ILE A 8 -5.62 -4.25 -7.06
CA ILE A 8 -5.37 -5.47 -6.28
C ILE A 8 -3.86 -5.81 -6.24
N GLY A 9 -3.15 -5.60 -7.34
CA GLY A 9 -1.70 -5.82 -7.41
C GLY A 9 -0.91 -4.86 -6.53
N ILE A 10 -1.30 -3.59 -6.47
CA ILE A 10 -0.69 -2.58 -5.59
C ILE A 10 -0.95 -2.96 -4.13
N ALA A 11 -2.22 -3.19 -3.77
CA ALA A 11 -2.63 -3.53 -2.41
C ALA A 11 -1.85 -4.75 -1.85
N ARG A 12 -1.69 -5.80 -2.66
CA ARG A 12 -0.93 -6.98 -2.28
C ARG A 12 0.54 -6.68 -1.99
N ARG A 13 1.17 -5.81 -2.75
CA ARG A 13 2.59 -5.45 -2.58
C ARG A 13 2.83 -4.55 -1.39
N VAL A 14 1.91 -3.61 -1.15
CA VAL A 14 1.93 -2.81 0.08
C VAL A 14 1.78 -3.72 1.29
N ASN A 15 0.81 -4.64 1.28
CA ASN A 15 0.61 -5.59 2.37
C ASN A 15 1.86 -6.45 2.63
N LEU A 16 2.48 -6.94 1.56
CA LEU A 16 3.71 -7.73 1.66
C LEU A 16 4.87 -6.92 2.25
N ALA A 17 5.05 -5.67 1.83
CA ALA A 17 6.08 -4.79 2.38
C ALA A 17 5.87 -4.46 3.87
N ILE A 18 4.62 -4.27 4.30
CA ILE A 18 4.28 -4.09 5.71
C ILE A 18 4.70 -5.33 6.52
N CYS A 19 4.37 -6.53 6.02
CA CYS A 19 4.76 -7.79 6.66
C CYS A 19 6.28 -7.99 6.69
N GLU A 20 6.99 -7.71 5.58
CA GLU A 20 8.45 -7.85 5.51
C GLU A 20 9.19 -6.88 6.42
N ALA A 21 8.67 -5.66 6.57
CA ALA A 21 9.20 -4.67 7.50
C ALA A 21 8.87 -4.99 8.97
N GLY A 22 7.99 -5.96 9.23
CA GLY A 22 7.47 -6.25 10.58
C GLY A 22 6.72 -5.07 11.20
N SER A 23 6.17 -4.18 10.36
CA SER A 23 5.48 -2.97 10.80
C SER A 23 4.03 -3.27 11.17
N ASP A 24 3.53 -2.62 12.21
CA ASP A 24 2.13 -2.74 12.59
C ASP A 24 1.23 -1.82 11.74
N VAL A 25 -0.03 -2.24 11.58
CA VAL A 25 -1.03 -1.54 10.76
C VAL A 25 -1.32 -0.12 11.29
N LEU A 26 -1.23 0.11 12.59
CA LEU A 26 -1.47 1.42 13.20
C LEU A 26 -0.36 2.40 12.84
N SER A 27 0.90 1.99 12.93
CA SER A 27 2.05 2.81 12.54
C SER A 27 2.02 3.16 11.05
N VAL A 28 1.64 2.19 10.21
CA VAL A 28 1.49 2.42 8.76
C VAL A 28 0.34 3.36 8.45
N SER A 29 -0.82 3.21 9.12
CA SER A 29 -1.95 4.12 8.91
C SER A 29 -1.62 5.54 9.34
N GLN A 30 -0.89 5.71 10.45
CA GLN A 30 -0.40 7.00 10.90
C GLN A 30 0.59 7.62 9.91
N ALA A 31 1.52 6.84 9.36
CA ALA A 31 2.46 7.32 8.36
C ALA A 31 1.74 7.76 7.07
N ALA A 32 0.73 7.01 6.65
CA ALA A 32 -0.10 7.30 5.49
C ALA A 32 -1.10 8.44 5.72
N ASP A 33 -1.27 8.91 6.95
CA ASP A 33 -2.24 9.93 7.35
C ASP A 33 -3.70 9.53 7.02
N ILE A 34 -4.00 8.24 7.19
CA ILE A 34 -5.33 7.66 7.01
C ILE A 34 -5.71 6.86 8.26
N THR A 35 -7.00 6.57 8.41
CA THR A 35 -7.45 5.71 9.52
C THR A 35 -7.12 4.23 9.26
N ILE A 36 -7.07 3.42 10.32
CA ILE A 36 -6.92 1.96 10.21
C ILE A 36 -7.96 1.33 9.26
N PRO A 37 -9.28 1.59 9.39
CA PRO A 37 -10.26 1.00 8.47
C PRO A 37 -10.04 1.42 7.01
N GLU A 38 -9.62 2.67 6.77
CA GLU A 38 -9.26 3.14 5.43
C GLU A 38 -8.05 2.41 4.84
N LEU A 39 -7.04 2.12 5.67
CA LEU A 39 -5.91 1.31 5.27
C LEU A 39 -6.34 -0.13 4.97
N GLU A 40 -7.21 -0.74 5.78
CA GLU A 40 -7.73 -2.08 5.56
C GLU A 40 -8.55 -2.20 4.26
N ASP A 41 -9.39 -1.20 3.94
CA ASP A 41 -10.12 -1.16 2.68
C ASP A 41 -9.16 -1.06 1.47
N ARG A 42 -8.05 -0.33 1.60
CA ARG A 42 -7.01 -0.26 0.56
C ARG A 42 -6.23 -1.56 0.43
N LEU A 43 -5.81 -2.16 1.55
CA LEU A 43 -5.08 -3.43 1.57
C LEU A 43 -5.93 -4.61 1.07
N SER A 44 -7.25 -4.54 1.23
CA SER A 44 -8.19 -5.52 0.66
C SER A 44 -8.49 -5.29 -0.83
N GLY A 45 -8.00 -4.19 -1.41
CA GLY A 45 -8.22 -3.82 -2.82
C GLY A 45 -9.66 -3.35 -3.11
N ARG A 46 -10.43 -2.99 -2.08
CA ARG A 46 -11.76 -2.39 -2.24
C ARG A 46 -11.66 -0.93 -2.68
N VAL A 47 -10.64 -0.25 -2.19
CA VAL A 47 -10.29 1.14 -2.52
C VAL A 47 -8.88 1.15 -3.05
N ASP A 48 -8.64 1.90 -4.13
CA ASP A 48 -7.28 2.07 -4.66
C ASP A 48 -6.45 2.96 -3.73
N PHE A 49 -5.15 2.66 -3.62
CA PHE A 49 -4.21 3.57 -2.98
C PHE A 49 -3.98 4.81 -3.86
N GLU A 50 -4.00 5.98 -3.25
CA GLU A 50 -3.53 7.20 -3.90
C GLU A 50 -1.99 7.23 -3.95
N LEU A 51 -1.42 7.93 -4.93
CA LEU A 51 0.04 8.02 -5.09
C LEU A 51 0.71 8.63 -3.84
N ASP A 52 0.09 9.64 -3.24
CA ASP A 52 0.61 10.29 -2.03
C ASP A 52 0.69 9.32 -0.84
N GLU A 53 -0.34 8.49 -0.65
CA GLU A 53 -0.39 7.44 0.37
C GLU A 53 0.74 6.42 0.16
N LEU A 54 0.94 5.97 -1.09
CA LEU A 54 2.02 5.04 -1.41
C LEU A 54 3.42 5.64 -1.18
N VAL A 55 3.60 6.93 -1.44
CA VAL A 55 4.86 7.64 -1.17
C VAL A 55 5.10 7.72 0.33
N ARG A 56 4.07 8.05 1.13
CA ARG A 56 4.18 8.11 2.60
C ARG A 56 4.46 6.75 3.21
N VAL A 57 3.69 5.73 2.84
CA VAL A 57 3.89 4.33 3.28
C VAL A 57 5.26 3.83 2.85
N GLY A 58 5.67 4.08 1.61
CA GLY A 58 6.98 3.70 1.12
C GLY A 58 8.12 4.39 1.88
N GLY A 59 7.96 5.69 2.17
CA GLY A 59 8.90 6.45 2.98
C GLY A 59 9.05 5.88 4.39
N PHE A 60 7.96 5.48 5.02
CA PHE A 60 7.97 4.85 6.35
C PHE A 60 8.61 3.45 6.33
N LEU A 61 8.25 2.62 5.34
CA LEU A 61 8.76 1.25 5.21
C LEU A 61 10.17 1.17 4.60
N HIS A 62 10.74 2.32 4.20
CA HIS A 62 11.98 2.40 3.42
C HIS A 62 11.91 1.60 2.09
N VAL A 63 10.72 1.54 1.48
CA VAL A 63 10.47 0.87 0.20
C VAL A 63 10.16 1.92 -0.87
N PRO A 64 10.88 1.94 -2.01
CA PRO A 64 10.61 2.91 -3.06
C PRO A 64 9.23 2.66 -3.68
N VAL A 65 8.46 3.73 -3.91
CA VAL A 65 7.09 3.67 -4.46
C VAL A 65 6.99 2.89 -5.78
N SER A 66 8.06 2.89 -6.58
CA SER A 66 8.14 2.12 -7.83
C SER A 66 7.94 0.62 -7.63
N ARG A 67 8.37 0.05 -6.49
CA ARG A 67 8.13 -1.36 -6.14
C ARG A 67 6.65 -1.67 -5.99
N PHE A 68 5.85 -0.71 -5.50
CA PHE A 68 4.39 -0.85 -5.41
C PHE A 68 3.69 -0.65 -6.74
N MET A 69 4.37 -0.09 -7.75
CA MET A 69 3.79 0.19 -9.07
C MET A 69 4.24 -0.77 -10.18
N GLU A 70 5.35 -1.50 -10.03
CA GLU A 70 5.81 -2.53 -10.97
C GLU A 70 4.69 -3.50 -11.39
N VAL A 71 4.26 -3.44 -12.65
CA VAL A 71 3.36 -4.46 -13.17
C VAL A 71 4.18 -5.74 -13.32
N ALA A 72 3.83 -6.80 -12.60
CA ALA A 72 4.42 -8.12 -12.84
C ALA A 72 4.18 -8.47 -14.31
N ALA A 73 5.27 -8.52 -15.07
CA ALA A 73 5.29 -8.84 -16.50
C ALA A 73 4.90 -10.30 -16.76
#